data_AF-A0A7L9WRX7-F1
#
_entry.id   AF-A0A7L9WRX7-F1
#
_cell.length_a   1.000
_cell.length_b   1.000
_cell.length_c   1.000
_cell.angle_alpha   90.00
_cell.angle_beta   90.00
_cell.angle_gamma   90.00
#
_symmetry.space_group_name_H-M   'P 1'
#
loop_
_entity.id
_entity.type
_entity.pdbx_description
1 polymer ?
#
loop_
_entity_poly.entity_id
_entity_poly.type
_entity_poly.pdbx_seq_one_letter_code
_entity_poly.pdbx_strand_id
1 'polypeptide(L)'
;MRGFCPESAITTRAFNPASRAEPHSGCGGRDMHVSHPVSPLFFPKRARGGPGQQSPISGLGPGTMVLTIEGEMPVEWLAPGDRLLTRDNGSRPIVHITRLHRTPEGLPLPAPMAFLRGEIGPQGVLHEQTRVAPGHRGLIRHPEVAATFGCDEVLARFGEVSRRDRIHHDPRMGGLTYHLILMERHEIISAGALWVETTDPAMAARLDLPPAVRRNTGLLDSDADLARHCLSREEAKLIRKNCPADLSLLELLAA
;
A
#
# COMPACT_ATOMS: atom_id res chain seq x y z
N MET A 1 52.42 -22.99 22.05
CA MET A 1 52.16 -24.02 23.07
C MET A 1 52.08 -23.38 24.45
N ARG A 2 50.88 -23.03 24.89
CA ARG A 2 50.40 -22.68 26.25
C ARG A 2 48.87 -22.73 26.12
N GLY A 3 48.01 -23.26 26.99
CA GLY A 3 48.09 -23.85 28.31
C GLY A 3 46.67 -23.72 28.94
N PHE A 4 46.17 -24.81 29.55
CA PHE A 4 45.23 -24.88 30.69
C PHE A 4 43.83 -24.19 30.67
N CYS A 5 42.80 -25.03 30.87
CA CYS A 5 41.44 -24.77 31.43
C CYS A 5 41.50 -24.61 32.98
N PRO A 6 40.43 -24.27 33.78
CA PRO A 6 38.97 -24.51 33.55
C PRO A 6 37.96 -23.45 34.14
N GLU A 7 36.64 -23.73 33.95
CA GLU A 7 35.42 -23.59 34.81
C GLU A 7 35.32 -22.51 35.94
N SER A 8 34.17 -21.97 36.40
CA SER A 8 32.71 -22.20 36.26
C SER A 8 31.89 -21.16 37.09
N ALA A 9 30.58 -21.08 36.80
CA ALA A 9 29.39 -20.89 37.68
C ALA A 9 29.12 -19.64 38.57
N ILE A 10 28.04 -18.91 38.20
CA ILE A 10 26.79 -18.55 38.92
C ILE A 10 26.77 -18.63 40.47
N THR A 11 26.40 -17.54 41.19
CA THR A 11 25.21 -17.45 42.10
C THR A 11 24.96 -16.07 42.75
N THR A 12 23.68 -15.85 43.06
CA THR A 12 22.93 -14.74 43.67
C THR A 12 23.23 -14.50 45.17
N ARG A 13 23.12 -13.24 45.67
CA ARG A 13 22.25 -12.81 46.79
C ARG A 13 22.45 -11.36 47.25
N ALA A 14 21.33 -10.74 47.65
CA ALA A 14 21.14 -9.39 48.19
C ALA A 14 21.60 -9.25 49.66
N PHE A 15 21.83 -8.00 50.12
CA PHE A 15 21.38 -7.48 51.43
C PHE A 15 21.63 -5.94 51.57
N ASN A 16 20.61 -5.22 52.04
CA ASN A 16 20.59 -3.84 52.59
C ASN A 16 20.54 -3.98 54.16
N PRO A 17 20.79 -3.02 55.10
CA PRO A 17 20.32 -1.62 55.07
C PRO A 17 21.06 -0.52 55.90
N ALA A 18 20.58 0.72 55.71
CA ALA A 18 20.36 1.81 56.68
C ALA A 18 21.52 2.68 57.24
N SER A 19 21.41 4.00 57.01
CA SER A 19 21.60 5.03 58.05
C SER A 19 20.82 6.32 57.73
N ARG A 20 20.03 6.79 58.71
CA ARG A 20 19.18 8.00 58.75
C ARG A 20 19.99 9.30 58.91
N ALA A 21 19.45 10.43 58.39
CA ALA A 21 19.16 11.67 59.14
C ALA A 21 18.45 12.73 58.24
N GLU A 22 17.36 13.33 58.75
CA GLU A 22 16.70 14.56 58.26
C GLU A 22 17.07 15.76 59.18
N PRO A 23 16.46 16.99 59.12
CA PRO A 23 15.77 17.74 58.05
C PRO A 23 16.29 19.20 57.90
N HIS A 24 15.79 19.99 56.93
CA HIS A 24 15.19 21.34 57.13
C HIS A 24 15.12 22.21 55.84
N SER A 25 13.97 22.91 55.73
CA SER A 25 13.68 24.22 55.10
C SER A 25 13.87 24.45 53.59
N GLY A 26 12.74 24.50 52.88
CA GLY A 26 12.11 25.77 52.47
C GLY A 26 12.63 26.53 51.23
N CYS A 27 11.66 26.98 50.43
CA CYS A 27 11.67 28.08 49.44
C CYS A 27 11.91 27.76 47.95
N GLY A 28 10.79 27.63 47.22
CA GLY A 28 10.45 28.54 46.12
C GLY A 28 11.27 28.48 44.83
N GLY A 29 10.85 27.63 43.89
CA GLY A 29 11.24 27.70 42.48
C GLY A 29 10.03 27.42 41.59
N ARG A 30 9.60 28.42 40.81
CA ARG A 30 8.52 28.29 39.81
C ARG A 30 9.08 27.59 38.57
N ASP A 31 8.69 26.34 38.36
CA ASP A 31 8.90 25.69 37.06
C ASP A 31 7.71 25.97 36.13
N MET A 32 7.96 26.80 35.12
CA MET A 32 7.06 27.02 34.01
C MET A 32 7.05 25.77 33.12
N HIS A 33 6.03 24.93 33.29
CA HIS A 33 5.67 23.92 32.30
C HIS A 33 5.20 24.61 31.01
N VAL A 34 6.04 24.59 29.97
CA VAL A 34 5.62 24.90 28.60
C VAL A 34 4.90 23.68 28.04
N SER A 35 3.58 23.63 28.25
CA SER A 35 2.69 22.70 27.56
C SER A 35 2.61 23.07 26.08
N HIS A 36 3.21 22.24 25.21
CA HIS A 36 2.94 22.32 23.78
C HIS A 36 1.56 21.69 23.52
N PRO A 37 0.61 22.40 22.88
CA PRO A 37 -0.66 21.80 22.51
C PRO A 37 -0.44 20.77 21.41
N VAL A 38 -0.79 19.52 21.70
CA VAL A 38 -0.89 18.45 20.70
C VAL A 38 -2.09 18.77 19.83
N SER A 39 -1.85 19.14 18.57
CA SER A 39 -2.92 19.42 17.61
C SER A 39 -3.85 18.20 17.46
N PRO A 40 -5.18 18.39 17.45
CA PRO A 40 -6.11 17.28 17.36
C PRO A 40 -5.99 16.59 15.98
N LEU A 41 -5.91 15.26 16.04
CA LEU A 41 -6.01 14.33 14.92
C LEU A 41 -7.15 14.76 13.98
N PHE A 42 -6.77 15.19 12.78
CA PHE A 42 -7.69 15.53 11.72
C PHE A 42 -8.23 14.22 11.12
N PHE A 43 -9.42 13.80 11.56
CA PHE A 43 -10.16 12.74 10.89
C PHE A 43 -10.75 13.30 9.60
N PRO A 44 -10.35 12.83 8.40
CA PRO A 44 -10.97 13.31 7.18
C PRO A 44 -12.43 12.82 7.12
N LYS A 45 -13.36 13.77 7.07
CA LYS A 45 -14.76 13.50 6.73
C LYS A 45 -14.80 12.87 5.32
N ARG A 46 -15.58 11.79 5.16
CA ARG A 46 -15.92 11.21 3.84
C ARG A 46 -16.28 12.33 2.85
N ALA A 47 -15.45 12.53 1.85
CA ALA A 47 -15.72 13.44 0.76
C ALA A 47 -16.96 12.94 -0.02
N ARG A 48 -18.07 13.66 0.06
CA ARG A 48 -19.16 13.51 -0.90
C ARG A 48 -18.68 14.09 -2.22
N GLY A 49 -18.38 13.23 -3.20
CA GLY A 49 -17.97 13.65 -4.54
C GLY A 49 -19.04 14.55 -5.18
N GLY A 50 -18.60 15.65 -5.79
CA GLY A 50 -19.47 16.55 -6.55
C GLY A 50 -20.03 15.88 -7.81
N PRO A 51 -21.10 16.44 -8.41
CA PRO A 51 -21.71 15.90 -9.62
C PRO A 51 -20.67 15.87 -10.75
N GLY A 52 -20.39 14.67 -11.28
CA GLY A 52 -19.46 14.44 -12.40
C GLY A 52 -18.11 13.80 -12.05
N GLN A 53 -17.78 13.62 -10.77
CA GLN A 53 -16.53 12.95 -10.39
C GLN A 53 -16.76 11.45 -10.21
N GLN A 54 -16.43 10.67 -11.24
CA GLN A 54 -16.46 9.20 -11.15
C GLN A 54 -15.50 8.74 -10.06
N SER A 55 -15.99 7.93 -9.14
CA SER A 55 -15.17 7.32 -8.09
C SER A 55 -14.09 6.45 -8.74
N PRO A 56 -12.80 6.62 -8.39
CA PRO A 56 -11.71 5.90 -9.04
C PRO A 56 -11.91 4.39 -8.98
N ILE A 57 -11.52 3.72 -10.07
CA ILE A 57 -11.55 2.27 -10.18
C ILE A 57 -10.13 1.74 -10.02
N SER A 58 -9.97 0.77 -9.12
CA SER A 58 -8.76 0.00 -8.90
C SER A 58 -8.94 -1.37 -9.55
N GLY A 59 -7.87 -1.95 -10.12
CA GLY A 59 -7.89 -3.29 -10.71
C GLY A 59 -6.85 -3.50 -11.80
N LEU A 60 -6.56 -4.76 -12.08
CA LEU A 60 -5.57 -5.22 -13.06
C LEU A 60 -6.27 -5.69 -14.35
N GLY A 61 -5.76 -5.27 -15.50
CA GLY A 61 -6.28 -5.67 -16.81
C GLY A 61 -5.72 -7.02 -17.26
N PRO A 62 -6.36 -7.68 -18.24
CA PRO A 62 -5.94 -8.99 -18.74
C PRO A 62 -4.51 -8.96 -19.28
N GLY A 63 -3.82 -10.09 -19.16
CA GLY A 63 -2.41 -10.25 -19.53
C GLY A 63 -1.42 -9.69 -18.50
N THR A 64 -1.89 -9.03 -17.44
CA THR A 64 -1.02 -8.60 -16.34
C THR A 64 -0.56 -9.82 -15.56
N MET A 65 0.75 -10.06 -15.56
CA MET A 65 1.38 -11.17 -14.83
C MET A 65 1.44 -10.85 -13.34
N VAL A 66 1.00 -11.75 -12.47
CA VAL A 66 1.01 -11.61 -11.01
C VAL A 66 1.88 -12.70 -10.41
N LEU A 67 2.76 -12.33 -9.47
CA LEU A 67 3.68 -13.28 -8.85
C LEU A 67 2.98 -14.15 -7.80
N THR A 68 2.87 -15.44 -8.09
CA THR A 68 2.35 -16.47 -7.19
C THR A 68 3.49 -17.30 -6.59
N ILE A 69 3.17 -18.20 -5.66
CA ILE A 69 4.16 -19.17 -5.15
C ILE A 69 4.63 -20.18 -6.21
N GLU A 70 3.90 -20.36 -7.31
CA GLU A 70 4.21 -21.28 -8.40
C GLU A 70 4.89 -20.57 -9.59
N GLY A 71 5.11 -19.26 -9.47
CA GLY A 71 5.64 -18.40 -10.54
C GLY A 71 4.64 -17.33 -10.96
N GLU A 72 4.97 -16.61 -12.03
CA GLU A 72 4.07 -15.59 -12.57
C GLU A 72 2.90 -16.20 -13.33
N MET A 73 1.68 -15.74 -13.04
CA MET A 73 0.46 -16.18 -13.71
C MET A 73 -0.37 -14.98 -14.19
N PRO A 74 -1.01 -15.02 -15.36
CA PRO A 74 -1.91 -13.95 -15.80
C PRO A 74 -3.05 -13.75 -14.81
N VAL A 75 -3.43 -12.50 -14.54
CA VAL A 75 -4.45 -12.17 -13.53
C VAL A 75 -5.80 -12.83 -13.81
N GLU A 76 -6.17 -13.04 -15.08
CA GLU A 76 -7.40 -13.69 -15.49
C GLU A 76 -7.46 -15.19 -15.15
N TRP A 77 -6.31 -15.82 -14.85
CA TRP A 77 -6.20 -17.24 -14.50
C TRP A 77 -6.19 -17.48 -12.99
N LEU A 78 -5.97 -16.43 -12.19
CA LEU A 78 -6.04 -16.52 -10.73
C LEU A 78 -7.44 -16.94 -10.27
N ALA A 79 -7.49 -17.66 -9.16
CA ALA A 79 -8.69 -18.12 -8.49
C ALA A 79 -8.62 -17.90 -6.96
N PRO A 80 -9.77 -17.85 -6.27
CA PRO A 80 -9.80 -17.92 -4.81
C PRO A 80 -9.05 -19.15 -4.30
N GLY A 81 -8.18 -18.97 -3.30
CA GLY A 81 -7.31 -20.01 -2.75
C GLY A 81 -5.87 -19.96 -3.26
N ASP A 82 -5.63 -19.40 -4.46
CA ASP A 82 -4.26 -19.21 -4.97
C ASP A 82 -3.47 -18.31 -4.02
N ARG A 83 -2.16 -18.57 -3.91
CA ARG A 83 -1.28 -17.84 -2.99
C ARG A 83 -0.38 -16.88 -3.74
N LEU A 84 -0.52 -15.60 -3.43
CA LEU A 84 0.31 -14.53 -3.97
C LEU A 84 1.44 -14.19 -3.01
N LEU A 85 2.61 -13.89 -3.54
CA LEU A 85 3.68 -13.30 -2.73
C LEU A 85 3.33 -11.84 -2.44
N THR A 86 3.17 -11.52 -1.16
CA THR A 86 2.97 -10.14 -0.70
C THR A 86 4.28 -9.56 -0.19
N ARG A 87 4.40 -8.23 -0.25
CA ARG A 87 5.62 -7.51 0.13
C ARG A 87 5.97 -7.69 1.60
N ASP A 88 4.98 -7.65 2.48
CA ASP A 88 5.20 -7.55 3.92
C ASP A 88 4.88 -8.85 4.69
N ASN A 89 3.96 -9.68 4.18
CA ASN A 89 3.33 -10.73 4.98
C ASN A 89 3.57 -12.15 4.44
N GLY A 90 4.55 -12.33 3.55
CA GLY A 90 4.83 -13.61 2.90
C GLY A 90 3.74 -14.01 1.91
N SER A 91 3.53 -15.31 1.68
CA SER A 91 2.48 -15.76 0.77
C SER A 91 1.10 -15.74 1.44
N ARG A 92 0.12 -15.10 0.79
CA ARG A 92 -1.24 -14.98 1.31
C ARG A 92 -2.26 -15.48 0.29
N PRO A 93 -3.34 -16.15 0.72
CA PRO A 93 -4.35 -16.66 -0.19
C PRO A 93 -5.25 -15.54 -0.70
N ILE A 94 -5.67 -15.65 -1.96
CA ILE A 94 -6.75 -14.86 -2.52
C ILE A 94 -8.07 -15.32 -1.88
N VAL A 95 -8.83 -14.38 -1.32
CA VAL A 95 -10.16 -14.65 -0.77
C VAL A 95 -11.21 -14.66 -1.87
N HIS A 96 -11.11 -13.72 -2.81
CA HIS A 96 -12.03 -13.58 -3.92
C HIS A 96 -11.42 -12.80 -5.08
N ILE A 97 -11.95 -13.00 -6.30
CA ILE A 97 -11.60 -12.18 -7.46
C ILE A 97 -12.88 -11.64 -8.06
N THR A 98 -13.02 -10.32 -8.08
CA THR A 98 -14.12 -9.66 -8.78
C THR A 98 -13.67 -9.25 -10.17
N ARG A 99 -14.48 -9.59 -11.19
CA ARG A 99 -14.29 -9.18 -12.57
C ARG A 99 -15.27 -8.06 -12.89
N LEU A 100 -14.75 -6.86 -13.14
CA LEU A 100 -15.55 -5.71 -13.54
C LEU A 100 -15.51 -5.54 -15.05
N HIS A 101 -16.69 -5.41 -15.66
CA HIS A 101 -16.86 -4.94 -17.06
C HIS A 101 -17.44 -3.52 -17.13
N ARG A 102 -17.92 -3.01 -15.99
CA ARG A 102 -18.44 -1.67 -15.74
C ARG A 102 -18.05 -1.26 -14.33
N THR A 103 -18.12 0.03 -14.01
CA THR A 103 -17.95 0.48 -12.63
C THR A 103 -19.08 -0.07 -11.75
N PRO A 104 -18.93 -0.09 -10.41
CA PRO A 104 -20.03 -0.46 -9.51
C PRO A 104 -21.29 0.37 -9.71
N GLU A 105 -21.15 1.60 -10.20
CA GLU A 105 -22.24 2.52 -10.54
C GLU A 105 -22.82 2.29 -11.96
N GLY A 106 -22.34 1.27 -12.68
CA GLY A 106 -22.84 0.88 -14.00
C GLY A 106 -22.28 1.69 -15.18
N LEU A 107 -21.26 2.52 -14.95
CA LEU A 107 -20.61 3.33 -15.99
C LEU A 107 -19.56 2.52 -16.78
N PRO A 108 -19.17 2.97 -17.99
CA PRO A 108 -18.03 2.38 -18.70
C PRO A 108 -16.75 2.44 -17.86
N LEU A 109 -15.92 1.40 -17.97
CA LEU A 109 -14.62 1.38 -17.30
C LEU A 109 -13.67 2.42 -17.92
N PRO A 110 -12.80 3.06 -17.10
CA PRO A 110 -11.79 3.96 -17.63
C PRO A 110 -10.76 3.16 -18.42
N ALA A 111 -10.32 3.71 -19.55
CA ALA A 111 -9.27 3.08 -20.37
C ALA A 111 -7.99 2.89 -19.55
N PRO A 112 -7.28 1.76 -19.74
CA PRO A 112 -6.18 1.38 -18.87
C PRO A 112 -4.96 2.26 -19.09
N MET A 113 -4.19 2.41 -18.02
CA MET A 113 -2.78 2.74 -18.15
C MET A 113 -2.02 1.46 -18.47
N ALA A 114 -1.12 1.55 -19.46
CA ALA A 114 -0.31 0.42 -19.87
C ALA A 114 1.18 0.68 -19.59
N PHE A 115 1.83 -0.35 -19.09
CA PHE A 115 3.28 -0.46 -19.01
C PHE A 115 3.72 -1.51 -20.01
N LEU A 116 4.62 -1.14 -20.93
CA LEU A 116 4.94 -1.92 -22.11
C LEU A 116 6.05 -2.91 -21.83
N ARG A 117 6.02 -4.04 -22.56
CA ARG A 117 7.12 -5.01 -22.59
C ARG A 117 8.43 -4.30 -22.91
N GLY A 118 9.48 -4.60 -22.15
CA GLY A 118 10.80 -4.02 -22.28
C GLY A 118 11.02 -2.71 -21.51
N GLU A 119 9.97 -2.12 -20.92
CA GLU A 119 10.17 -1.07 -19.92
C GLU A 119 10.89 -1.64 -18.70
N ILE A 120 11.75 -0.83 -18.06
CA ILE A 120 12.46 -1.21 -16.84
C ILE A 120 11.63 -0.74 -15.65
N GLY A 121 10.96 -1.68 -15.01
CA GLY A 121 10.25 -1.47 -13.76
C GLY A 121 11.16 -1.60 -12.55
N PRO A 122 10.62 -1.31 -11.35
CA PRO A 122 11.37 -1.38 -10.10
C PRO A 122 11.95 -2.77 -9.79
N GLN A 123 11.26 -3.84 -10.19
CA GLN A 123 11.69 -5.21 -9.95
C GLN A 123 12.44 -5.83 -11.15
N GLY A 124 12.69 -5.06 -12.21
CA GLY A 124 13.37 -5.51 -13.42
C GLY A 124 12.60 -5.20 -14.71
N VAL A 125 13.00 -5.87 -15.79
CA VAL A 125 12.38 -5.68 -17.10
C VAL A 125 10.97 -6.26 -17.13
N LEU A 126 10.01 -5.51 -17.66
CA LEU A 126 8.67 -6.01 -17.92
C LEU A 126 8.71 -7.02 -19.07
N HIS A 127 8.50 -8.30 -18.76
CA HIS A 127 8.47 -9.37 -19.76
C HIS A 127 7.20 -9.35 -20.61
N GLU A 128 6.09 -8.90 -20.01
CA GLU A 128 4.79 -8.76 -20.64
C GLU A 128 4.18 -7.37 -20.41
N GLN A 129 3.20 -7.01 -21.23
CA GLN A 129 2.48 -5.74 -21.07
C GLN A 129 1.58 -5.79 -19.83
N THR A 130 1.76 -4.82 -18.94
CA THR A 130 0.97 -4.69 -17.71
C THR A 130 -0.10 -3.63 -17.88
N ARG A 131 -1.33 -3.94 -17.46
CA ARG A 131 -2.49 -3.07 -17.60
C ARG A 131 -3.08 -2.80 -16.23
N VAL A 132 -3.26 -1.52 -15.90
CA VAL A 132 -3.85 -1.13 -14.62
C VAL A 132 -4.94 -0.10 -14.85
N ALA A 133 -6.00 -0.17 -14.05
CA ALA A 133 -6.96 0.91 -13.99
C ALA A 133 -6.25 2.19 -13.50
N PRO A 134 -6.57 3.39 -14.03
CA PRO A 134 -5.93 4.63 -13.59
C PRO A 134 -6.08 4.91 -12.08
N GLY A 135 -7.12 4.37 -11.45
CA GLY A 135 -7.33 4.51 -10.01
C GLY A 135 -6.63 3.44 -9.15
N HIS A 136 -5.96 2.46 -9.77
CA HIS A 136 -5.18 1.45 -9.07
C HIS A 136 -3.91 2.07 -8.48
N ARG A 137 -3.51 1.65 -7.28
CA ARG A 137 -2.34 2.23 -6.61
C ARG A 137 -1.09 1.41 -6.81
N GLY A 138 0.01 2.11 -7.11
CA GLY A 138 1.36 1.58 -7.08
C GLY A 138 2.10 2.05 -5.84
N LEU A 139 3.08 1.27 -5.39
CA LEU A 139 3.97 1.64 -4.30
C LEU A 139 5.01 2.64 -4.79
N ILE A 140 5.09 3.77 -4.11
CA ILE A 140 6.00 4.88 -4.40
C ILE A 140 7.03 4.96 -3.29
N ARG A 141 8.32 5.11 -3.67
CA ARG A 141 9.42 5.33 -2.74
C ARG A 141 10.37 6.36 -3.34
N HIS A 142 10.48 7.52 -2.69
CA HIS A 142 11.34 8.61 -3.15
C HIS A 142 11.68 9.53 -1.97
N PRO A 143 12.84 10.22 -1.93
CA PRO A 143 13.19 11.13 -0.84
C PRO A 143 12.11 12.19 -0.54
N GLU A 144 11.40 12.64 -1.56
CA GLU A 144 10.29 13.58 -1.43
C GLU A 144 9.11 13.03 -0.60
N VAL A 145 8.88 11.71 -0.65
CA VAL A 145 7.84 11.04 0.16
C VAL A 145 8.22 11.12 1.64
N ALA A 146 9.47 10.79 1.98
CA ALA A 146 9.97 10.88 3.34
C ALA A 146 9.94 12.32 3.86
N ALA A 147 10.35 13.28 3.03
CA ALA A 147 10.33 14.70 3.38
C ALA A 147 8.91 15.24 3.60
N THR A 148 7.93 14.79 2.81
CA THR A 148 6.55 15.31 2.87
C THR A 148 5.68 14.61 3.92
N PHE A 149 5.81 13.29 4.07
CA PHE A 149 4.89 12.46 4.85
C PHE A 149 5.54 11.78 6.06
N GLY A 150 6.86 11.88 6.24
CA GLY A 150 7.57 11.23 7.34
C GLY A 150 7.61 9.70 7.25
N CYS A 151 7.39 9.13 6.07
CA CYS A 151 7.48 7.69 5.80
C CYS A 151 8.18 7.44 4.45
N ASP A 152 8.82 6.28 4.30
CA ASP A 152 9.60 5.97 3.09
C ASP A 152 8.74 5.56 1.89
N GLU A 153 7.55 5.02 2.16
CA GLU A 153 6.71 4.34 1.18
C GLU A 153 5.25 4.75 1.31
N VAL A 154 4.62 5.07 0.17
CA VAL A 154 3.20 5.42 0.08
C VAL A 154 2.55 4.76 -1.13
N LEU A 155 1.23 4.62 -1.11
CA LEU A 155 0.45 4.12 -2.23
C LEU A 155 -0.23 5.28 -2.96
N ALA A 156 0.07 5.46 -4.24
CA ALA A 156 -0.52 6.52 -5.06
C ALA A 156 -1.22 5.95 -6.29
N ARG A 157 -2.39 6.51 -6.64
CA ARG A 157 -3.10 6.11 -7.85
C ARG A 157 -2.27 6.47 -9.08
N PHE A 158 -2.08 5.51 -9.98
CA PHE A 158 -1.27 5.71 -11.17
C PHE A 158 -1.71 6.93 -11.99
N GLY A 159 -3.01 7.12 -12.18
CA GLY A 159 -3.55 8.24 -12.97
C GLY A 159 -3.38 9.62 -12.30
N GLU A 160 -3.18 9.67 -10.99
CA GLU A 160 -2.99 10.94 -10.26
C GLU A 160 -1.50 11.31 -10.15
N VAL A 161 -0.62 10.30 -10.08
CA VAL A 161 0.83 10.48 -9.98
C VAL A 161 1.51 10.41 -11.36
N SER A 162 0.84 10.00 -12.43
CA SER A 162 1.47 9.90 -13.75
C SER A 162 1.52 11.24 -14.49
N ARG A 163 2.63 11.51 -15.16
CA ARG A 163 2.73 12.52 -16.23
C ARG A 163 2.63 11.93 -17.64
N ARG A 164 2.43 10.61 -17.75
CA ARG A 164 2.26 9.93 -19.04
C ARG A 164 0.94 10.39 -19.67
N ASP A 165 1.00 10.82 -20.92
CA ASP A 165 -0.17 11.20 -21.73
C ASP A 165 -0.85 9.99 -22.41
N ARG A 166 -0.51 8.78 -21.96
CA ARG A 166 -0.76 7.54 -22.70
C ARG A 166 -1.88 6.73 -22.09
N ILE A 167 -3.11 7.16 -22.36
CA ILE A 167 -4.25 6.24 -22.35
C ILE A 167 -4.15 5.40 -23.62
N HIS A 168 -3.70 4.16 -23.50
CA HIS A 168 -3.64 3.25 -24.64
C HIS A 168 -4.94 2.48 -24.74
N HIS A 169 -5.79 2.88 -25.70
CA HIS A 169 -6.85 2.01 -26.17
C HIS A 169 -6.22 0.96 -27.09
N ASP A 170 -6.16 -0.29 -26.66
CA ASP A 170 -5.79 -1.41 -27.53
C ASP A 170 -7.06 -1.89 -28.25
N PRO A 171 -7.24 -1.60 -29.55
CA PRO A 171 -8.45 -1.99 -30.28
C PRO A 171 -8.56 -3.51 -30.47
N ARG A 172 -7.51 -4.30 -30.16
CA ARG A 172 -7.55 -5.77 -30.16
C ARG A 172 -8.02 -6.34 -28.83
N MET A 173 -8.02 -5.56 -27.76
CA MET A 173 -8.72 -5.96 -26.55
C MET A 173 -10.21 -6.01 -26.87
N GLY A 174 -10.86 -7.14 -26.57
CA GLY A 174 -12.32 -7.21 -26.52
C GLY A 174 -12.88 -6.28 -25.43
N GLY A 175 -13.99 -6.66 -24.80
CA GLY A 175 -14.54 -5.89 -23.69
C GLY A 175 -13.50 -5.69 -22.57
N LEU A 176 -13.17 -4.43 -22.25
CA LEU A 176 -12.27 -4.09 -21.16
C LEU A 176 -12.79 -4.71 -19.85
N THR A 177 -11.90 -5.40 -19.14
CA THR A 177 -12.22 -6.05 -17.86
C THR A 177 -11.12 -5.72 -16.85
N TYR A 178 -11.50 -5.37 -15.62
CA TYR A 178 -10.55 -5.27 -14.52
C TYR A 178 -10.79 -6.39 -13.52
N HIS A 179 -9.69 -6.99 -13.06
CA HIS A 179 -9.65 -8.02 -12.04
C HIS A 179 -9.23 -7.37 -10.72
N LEU A 180 -10.11 -7.46 -9.73
CA LEU A 180 -9.88 -6.97 -8.39
C LEU A 180 -9.59 -8.17 -7.50
N ILE A 181 -8.37 -8.23 -6.98
CA ILE A 181 -7.91 -9.31 -6.10
C ILE A 181 -8.28 -8.90 -4.68
N LEU A 182 -9.16 -9.65 -4.03
CA LEU A 182 -9.51 -9.46 -2.64
C LEU A 182 -8.75 -10.49 -1.80
N MET A 183 -8.11 -10.01 -0.73
CA MET A 183 -7.43 -10.83 0.26
C MET A 183 -8.07 -10.62 1.64
N GLU A 184 -7.54 -11.27 2.67
CA GLU A 184 -8.01 -11.08 4.05
C GLU A 184 -7.78 -9.63 4.52
N ARG A 185 -6.61 -9.08 4.18
CA ARG A 185 -6.18 -7.71 4.49
C ARG A 185 -5.80 -6.99 3.21
N HIS A 186 -5.64 -5.68 3.30
CA HIS A 186 -5.06 -4.92 2.20
C HIS A 186 -3.57 -5.25 2.12
N GLU A 187 -3.13 -5.79 0.99
CA GLU A 187 -1.76 -6.25 0.76
C GLU A 187 -1.13 -5.50 -0.42
N ILE A 188 0.20 -5.57 -0.51
CA ILE A 188 0.97 -5.13 -1.68
C ILE A 188 1.55 -6.37 -2.35
N ILE A 189 1.31 -6.53 -3.65
CA ILE A 189 1.73 -7.69 -4.45
C ILE A 189 2.60 -7.25 -5.63
N SER A 190 3.34 -8.20 -6.20
CA SER A 190 4.04 -7.97 -7.46
C SER A 190 3.15 -8.30 -8.65
N ALA A 191 2.92 -7.31 -9.51
CA ALA A 191 2.21 -7.45 -10.77
C ALA A 191 3.00 -6.76 -11.89
N GLY A 192 3.51 -7.54 -12.84
CA GLY A 192 4.23 -7.01 -13.98
C GLY A 192 5.51 -6.28 -13.61
N ALA A 193 6.27 -6.84 -12.67
CA ALA A 193 7.45 -6.20 -12.07
C ALA A 193 7.17 -4.85 -11.36
N LEU A 194 5.91 -4.55 -11.04
CA LEU A 194 5.50 -3.39 -10.24
C LEU A 194 4.96 -3.84 -8.89
N TRP A 195 5.25 -3.09 -7.82
CA TRP A 195 4.54 -3.25 -6.55
C TRP A 195 3.22 -2.48 -6.61
N VAL A 196 2.11 -3.21 -6.47
CA VAL A 196 0.75 -2.65 -6.55
C VAL A 196 -0.10 -3.15 -5.39
N GLU A 197 -1.17 -2.41 -5.07
CA GLU A 197 -2.12 -2.84 -4.07
C GLU A 197 -3.00 -4.01 -4.52
N THR A 198 -3.51 -4.77 -3.54
CA THR A 198 -4.75 -5.53 -3.71
C THR A 198 -5.96 -4.61 -3.56
N THR A 199 -7.17 -5.16 -3.65
CA THR A 199 -8.39 -4.35 -3.43
C THR A 199 -8.38 -3.74 -2.03
N ASP A 200 -8.45 -2.41 -1.96
CA ASP A 200 -8.51 -1.69 -0.69
C ASP A 200 -9.94 -1.75 -0.07
N PRO A 201 -10.09 -1.42 1.23
CA PRO A 201 -11.38 -1.38 1.91
C PRO A 201 -12.43 -0.49 1.22
N ALA A 202 -12.01 0.66 0.69
CA ALA A 202 -12.92 1.63 0.08
C ALA A 202 -13.52 1.11 -1.25
N MET A 203 -12.73 0.41 -2.06
CA MET A 203 -13.18 -0.25 -3.27
C MET A 203 -14.00 -1.49 -2.93
N ALA A 204 -13.55 -2.32 -1.99
CA ALA A 204 -14.27 -3.52 -1.55
C ALA A 204 -15.69 -3.21 -1.06
N ALA A 205 -15.88 -2.11 -0.33
CA ALA A 205 -17.19 -1.66 0.16
C ALA A 205 -18.19 -1.27 -0.95
N ARG A 206 -17.71 -1.01 -2.18
CA ARG A 206 -18.55 -0.68 -3.35
C ARG A 206 -18.92 -1.92 -4.17
N LEU A 207 -18.27 -3.05 -3.95
CA LEU A 207 -18.48 -4.27 -4.72
C LEU A 207 -19.70 -5.05 -4.20
N ASP A 208 -20.43 -5.67 -5.12
CA ASP A 208 -21.46 -6.65 -4.78
C ASP A 208 -20.79 -8.01 -4.47
N LEU A 209 -20.33 -8.15 -3.22
CA LEU A 209 -19.58 -9.32 -2.77
C LEU A 209 -20.52 -10.39 -2.21
N PRO A 210 -20.31 -11.68 -2.54
CA PRO A 210 -21.08 -12.77 -1.94
C PRO A 210 -21.00 -12.74 -0.40
N PRO A 211 -22.08 -13.10 0.32
CA PRO A 211 -22.09 -13.08 1.79
C PRO A 211 -20.94 -13.88 2.44
N ALA A 212 -20.50 -14.97 1.81
CA ALA A 212 -19.36 -15.75 2.29
C ALA A 212 -18.04 -14.99 2.20
N VAL A 213 -17.82 -14.23 1.11
CA VAL A 213 -16.63 -13.38 0.94
C VAL A 213 -16.64 -12.27 1.97
N ARG A 214 -17.78 -11.61 2.19
CA ARG A 214 -17.93 -10.52 3.17
C ARG A 214 -17.60 -10.95 4.61
N ARG A 215 -17.78 -12.23 4.95
CA ARG A 215 -17.44 -12.79 6.28
C ARG A 215 -15.98 -13.21 6.42
N ASN A 216 -15.29 -13.42 5.29
CA ASN A 216 -13.94 -14.00 5.26
C ASN A 216 -12.85 -12.98 4.86
N THR A 217 -13.22 -11.70 4.70
CA THR A 217 -12.29 -10.61 4.47
C THR A 217 -12.40 -9.61 5.61
N GLY A 218 -11.27 -9.17 6.15
CA GLY A 218 -11.22 -8.06 7.11
C GLY A 218 -11.30 -6.69 6.44
N LEU A 219 -11.34 -6.62 5.10
CA LEU A 219 -11.42 -5.37 4.34
C LEU A 219 -12.72 -4.59 4.59
N LEU A 220 -13.76 -5.22 5.13
CA LEU A 220 -15.05 -4.60 5.41
C LEU A 220 -15.25 -4.27 6.89
N ASP A 221 -14.26 -4.56 7.72
CA ASP A 221 -14.29 -4.25 9.15
C ASP A 221 -14.10 -2.75 9.39
N SER A 222 -14.61 -2.24 10.52
CA SER A 222 -14.55 -0.81 10.83
C SER A 222 -13.13 -0.29 11.06
N ASP A 223 -12.22 -1.19 11.42
CA ASP A 223 -10.81 -0.99 11.73
C ASP A 223 -9.89 -1.59 10.66
N ALA A 224 -10.41 -1.81 9.44
CA ALA A 224 -9.61 -2.33 8.33
C ALA A 224 -8.41 -1.42 8.00
N ASP A 225 -7.21 -1.94 8.24
CA ASP A 225 -5.96 -1.24 7.95
C ASP A 225 -5.61 -1.23 6.46
N LEU A 226 -4.87 -0.18 6.06
CA LEU A 226 -4.24 -0.10 4.74
C LEU A 226 -2.78 -0.55 4.84
N ALA A 227 -2.28 -1.25 3.81
CA ALA A 227 -0.88 -1.72 3.78
C ALA A 227 0.14 -0.59 3.93
N ARG A 228 -0.16 0.59 3.37
CA ARG A 228 0.61 1.83 3.47
C ARG A 228 -0.33 3.03 3.44
N HIS A 229 0.20 4.22 3.72
CA HIS A 229 -0.53 5.47 3.54
C HIS A 229 -0.93 5.66 2.07
N CYS A 230 -2.24 5.67 1.82
CA CYS A 230 -2.83 5.87 0.50
C CYS A 230 -3.05 7.36 0.22
N LEU A 231 -2.24 7.95 -0.65
CA LEU A 231 -2.30 9.38 -0.97
C LEU A 231 -3.67 9.79 -1.56
N SER A 232 -4.12 10.98 -1.19
CA SER A 232 -5.16 11.72 -1.90
C SER A 232 -4.63 12.23 -3.25
N ARG A 233 -5.54 12.75 -4.09
CA ARG A 233 -5.20 13.34 -5.37
C ARG A 233 -4.28 14.56 -5.20
N GLU A 234 -4.56 15.37 -4.19
CA GLU A 234 -3.84 16.59 -3.85
C GLU A 234 -2.42 16.26 -3.40
N GLU A 235 -2.26 15.23 -2.56
CA GLU A 235 -0.97 14.73 -2.10
C GLU A 235 -0.14 14.10 -3.23
N ALA A 236 -0.77 13.30 -4.10
CA ALA A 236 -0.09 12.73 -5.27
C ALA A 236 0.43 13.83 -6.22
N LYS A 237 -0.37 14.88 -6.44
CA LYS A 237 0.03 16.06 -7.20
C LYS A 237 1.14 16.86 -6.52
N LEU A 238 1.13 16.96 -5.19
CA LEU A 238 2.17 17.63 -4.42
C LEU A 238 3.52 16.94 -4.61
N ILE A 239 3.58 15.61 -4.43
CA ILE A 239 4.79 14.83 -4.70
C ILE A 239 5.28 15.07 -6.12
N ARG A 240 4.38 15.03 -7.10
CA ARG A 240 4.76 15.29 -8.49
C ARG A 240 5.18 16.71 -8.78
N LYS A 241 4.72 17.70 -8.03
CA LYS A 241 5.18 19.08 -8.18
C LYS A 241 6.62 19.24 -7.66
N ASN A 242 6.97 18.53 -6.61
CA ASN A 242 8.27 18.66 -5.94
C ASN A 242 9.36 17.77 -6.56
N CYS A 243 8.99 16.72 -7.30
CA CYS A 243 9.94 15.89 -8.05
C CYS A 243 10.38 16.54 -9.38
N PRO A 244 11.62 16.27 -9.86
CA PRO A 244 12.11 16.72 -11.16
C PRO A 244 11.14 16.43 -12.32
N ALA A 245 11.12 17.29 -13.33
CA ALA A 245 10.16 17.22 -14.44
C ALA A 245 10.38 15.99 -15.36
N ASP A 246 11.63 15.54 -15.46
CA ASP A 246 12.12 14.40 -16.22
C ASP A 246 11.99 13.06 -15.48
N LEU A 247 11.82 13.08 -14.15
CA LEU A 247 11.60 11.86 -13.37
C LEU A 247 10.38 11.10 -13.89
N SER A 248 10.61 9.90 -14.42
CA SER A 248 9.56 9.09 -15.02
C SER A 248 8.60 8.53 -13.96
N LEU A 249 7.57 7.79 -14.41
CA LEU A 249 6.70 7.06 -13.49
C LEU A 249 7.40 5.83 -12.90
N LEU A 250 8.19 5.12 -13.71
CA LEU A 250 8.82 3.88 -13.27
C LEU A 250 9.94 4.14 -12.25
N GLU A 251 10.72 5.21 -12.44
CA GLU A 251 11.75 5.63 -11.48
C GLU A 251 11.19 6.14 -10.15
N LEU A 252 9.91 6.52 -10.12
CA LEU A 252 9.24 6.95 -8.90
C LEU A 252 8.69 5.75 -8.09
N LEU A 253 8.48 4.59 -8.72
CA LEU A 253 7.97 3.41 -8.06
C LEU A 253 9.05 2.76 -7.19
N ALA A 254 8.63 2.16 -6.07
CA ALA A 254 9.53 1.47 -5.17
C ALA A 254 10.11 0.21 -5.80
N ALA A 255 11.41 -0.05 -5.60
CA ALA A 255 12.08 -1.31 -5.88
C ALA A 255 11.55 -2.48 -5.01
#